data_AF-A0A346P9D6-F1
#
_entry.id   AF-A0A346P9D6-F1
#
_cell.length_a   1.000
_cell.length_b   1.000
_cell.length_c   1.000
_cell.angle_alpha   90.00
_cell.angle_beta   90.00
_cell.angle_gamma   90.00
#
_symmetry.space_group_name_H-M   'P 1'
#
loop_
_entity.id
_entity.type
_entity.pdbx_description
1 polymer ?
#
loop_
_entity_poly.entity_id
_entity_poly.type
_entity_poly.pdbx_seq_one_letter_code
_entity_poly.pdbx_strand_id
1 'polypeptide(L)'
;MATDTLTASNLVAAERDGEYGLTVPLRIDKVERTPDHDWWAQLVHCSDVLGTHVKITVFDDDDCDLVDYSFEEGTWYEFDDVNPDVYQGTIGIKAKWDRQVRQLSGRPERSPSDTTDIVRRLGAVDAIAALDIETITTVSERELEPPNPDHQELLCIGVGYRGSPSEEIEAEVLFREGETASAELDAIESVVNWLDARNVDVLITFGGAWFDLPVLVGRAERAAAEIGEPGRAENVRTALESYYHADLSSAKNRVLGEGSLEDMAEHIGSPAPKTLWTDYETGLEPQTWRESQWEIMREEDSDPPSDDLGDPTVFNSDIPYFGEAWLTASAAGEDNRASNLYACLQTYTLADIHPLFAIADDERSTGQPSFSMTY
;
A
#
# COMPACT_ATOMS: atom_id res chain seq x y z
N MET A 1 -23.11 -32.35 -12.56
CA MET A 1 -23.49 -30.94 -12.35
C MET A 1 -22.29 -30.13 -12.75
N ALA A 2 -22.43 -29.07 -13.54
CA ALA A 2 -21.29 -28.19 -13.81
C ALA A 2 -20.89 -27.59 -12.45
N THR A 3 -19.67 -27.86 -12.01
CA THR A 3 -19.08 -27.20 -10.85
C THR A 3 -18.94 -25.72 -11.21
N ASP A 4 -19.44 -24.85 -10.34
CA ASP A 4 -19.31 -23.42 -10.56
C ASP A 4 -17.83 -23.04 -10.57
N THR A 5 -17.42 -22.29 -11.60
CA THR A 5 -16.04 -21.83 -11.71
C THR A 5 -15.80 -20.74 -10.67
N LEU A 6 -15.00 -21.07 -9.66
CA LEU A 6 -14.61 -20.12 -8.61
C LEU A 6 -13.61 -19.08 -9.15
N THR A 7 -13.65 -17.90 -8.53
CA THR A 7 -12.87 -16.71 -8.89
C THR A 7 -12.13 -16.14 -7.69
N ALA A 8 -11.31 -15.11 -7.89
CA ALA A 8 -10.65 -14.39 -6.79
C ALA A 8 -11.65 -13.84 -5.76
N SER A 9 -12.85 -13.42 -6.20
CA SER A 9 -13.91 -12.99 -5.28
C SER A 9 -14.38 -14.10 -4.35
N ASN A 10 -14.35 -15.36 -4.80
CA ASN A 10 -14.68 -16.50 -3.95
C ASN A 10 -13.59 -16.76 -2.91
N LEU A 11 -12.31 -16.52 -3.24
CA LEU A 11 -11.20 -16.62 -2.28
C LEU A 11 -11.35 -15.58 -1.16
N VAL A 12 -11.68 -14.33 -1.52
CA VAL A 12 -11.91 -13.26 -0.53
C VAL A 12 -13.11 -13.55 0.36
N ALA A 13 -14.23 -13.99 -0.22
CA ALA A 13 -15.40 -14.39 0.56
C ALA A 13 -15.08 -15.55 1.52
N ALA A 14 -14.38 -16.56 1.03
CA ALA A 14 -14.04 -17.73 1.82
C ALA A 14 -13.07 -17.43 2.97
N GLU A 15 -12.06 -16.57 2.77
CA GLU A 15 -11.17 -16.14 3.87
C GLU A 15 -11.97 -15.46 4.98
N ARG A 16 -12.86 -14.53 4.60
CA ARG A 16 -13.74 -13.83 5.54
C ARG A 16 -14.65 -14.79 6.30
N ASP A 17 -15.22 -15.78 5.61
CA ASP A 17 -16.21 -16.69 6.16
C ASP A 17 -15.57 -17.92 6.84
N GLY A 18 -14.24 -18.06 6.79
CA GLY A 18 -13.48 -19.19 7.33
C GLY A 18 -13.71 -20.50 6.57
N GLU A 19 -14.00 -20.41 5.27
CA GLU A 19 -14.22 -21.54 4.38
C GLU A 19 -12.92 -21.97 3.69
N TYR A 20 -12.72 -23.29 3.60
CA TYR A 20 -11.48 -23.90 3.10
C TYR A 20 -11.79 -25.05 2.14
N GLY A 21 -10.78 -25.48 1.39
CA GLY A 21 -10.88 -26.62 0.48
C GLY A 21 -11.61 -26.28 -0.83
N LEU A 22 -11.27 -25.14 -1.40
CA LEU A 22 -11.87 -24.64 -2.64
C LEU A 22 -11.20 -25.27 -3.86
N THR A 23 -11.93 -25.39 -4.96
CA THR A 23 -11.35 -25.77 -6.26
C THR A 23 -11.35 -24.54 -7.17
N VAL A 24 -10.16 -24.01 -7.51
CA VAL A 24 -10.03 -22.74 -8.24
C VAL A 24 -9.18 -22.92 -9.50
N PRO A 25 -9.70 -22.54 -10.69
CA PRO A 25 -8.89 -22.50 -11.89
C PRO A 25 -8.14 -21.18 -12.03
N LEU A 26 -6.84 -21.27 -12.28
CA LEU A 26 -5.94 -20.14 -12.43
C LEU A 26 -5.07 -20.31 -13.68
N ARG A 27 -4.80 -19.22 -14.37
CA ARG A 27 -3.77 -19.15 -15.42
C ARG A 27 -2.45 -18.74 -14.79
N ILE A 28 -1.38 -19.44 -15.11
CA ILE A 28 -0.03 -19.04 -14.69
C ILE A 28 0.42 -17.88 -15.57
N ASP A 29 0.75 -16.74 -14.97
CA ASP A 29 1.24 -15.58 -15.70
C ASP A 29 2.76 -15.45 -15.62
N LYS A 30 3.34 -15.75 -14.45
CA LYS A 30 4.79 -15.66 -14.21
C LYS A 30 5.19 -16.57 -13.05
N VAL A 31 6.39 -17.14 -13.13
CA VAL A 31 6.98 -17.95 -12.07
C VAL A 31 8.33 -17.36 -11.66
N GLU A 32 8.52 -17.14 -10.37
CA GLU A 32 9.74 -16.55 -9.81
C GLU A 32 10.28 -17.41 -8.67
N ARG A 33 11.60 -17.36 -8.47
CA ARG A 33 12.25 -17.90 -7.29
C ARG A 33 12.85 -16.76 -6.50
N THR A 34 12.45 -16.65 -5.24
CA THR A 34 12.97 -15.67 -4.30
C THR A 34 13.50 -16.37 -3.06
N PRO A 35 14.58 -15.87 -2.43
CA PRO A 35 14.79 -16.17 -1.03
C PRO A 35 13.59 -15.64 -0.22
N ASP A 36 13.15 -16.41 0.77
CA ASP A 36 12.13 -16.04 1.75
C ASP A 36 12.60 -16.52 3.13
N HIS A 37 13.14 -15.58 3.91
CA HIS A 37 13.86 -15.87 5.16
C HIS A 37 14.94 -16.97 4.99
N ASP A 38 14.84 -18.05 5.77
CA ASP A 38 15.77 -19.19 5.78
C ASP A 38 15.54 -20.19 4.63
N TRP A 39 14.50 -19.98 3.81
CA TRP A 39 14.06 -20.91 2.77
C TRP A 39 14.06 -20.25 1.39
N TRP A 40 14.04 -21.07 0.34
CA TRP A 40 13.69 -20.58 -0.99
C TRP A 40 12.18 -20.72 -1.17
N ALA A 41 11.55 -19.72 -1.78
CA ALA A 41 10.17 -19.80 -2.18
C ALA A 41 10.05 -19.64 -3.70
N GLN A 42 9.16 -20.40 -4.30
CA GLN A 42 8.69 -20.18 -5.65
C GLN A 42 7.38 -19.39 -5.58
N LEU A 43 7.41 -18.15 -6.08
CA LEU A 43 6.24 -17.31 -6.23
C LEU A 43 5.63 -17.55 -7.60
N VAL A 44 4.35 -17.94 -7.62
CA VAL A 44 3.60 -18.18 -8.85
C VAL A 44 2.52 -17.12 -8.96
N HIS A 45 2.71 -16.18 -9.88
CA HIS A 45 1.74 -15.14 -10.19
C HIS A 45 0.72 -15.68 -11.17
N CYS A 46 -0.55 -15.59 -10.81
CA CYS A 46 -1.65 -16.13 -11.57
C CYS A 46 -2.74 -15.11 -11.84
N SER A 47 -3.59 -15.43 -12.81
CA SER A 47 -4.84 -14.73 -13.09
C SER A 47 -6.00 -15.69 -12.99
N ASP A 48 -7.09 -15.27 -12.34
CA ASP A 48 -8.35 -16.01 -12.40
C ASP A 48 -9.03 -15.87 -13.77
N VAL A 49 -10.19 -16.52 -13.94
CA VAL A 49 -10.97 -16.42 -15.18
C VAL A 49 -11.51 -15.03 -15.50
N LEU A 50 -11.41 -14.04 -14.61
CA LEU A 50 -11.73 -12.65 -14.88
C LEU A 50 -10.50 -11.83 -15.24
N GLY A 51 -9.30 -12.34 -14.98
CA GLY A 51 -8.05 -11.60 -15.08
C GLY A 51 -7.71 -10.85 -13.80
N THR A 52 -8.23 -11.29 -12.65
CA THR A 52 -7.84 -10.80 -11.32
C THR A 52 -6.56 -11.51 -10.89
N HIS A 53 -5.58 -10.76 -10.42
CA HIS A 53 -4.33 -11.34 -9.94
C HIS A 53 -4.54 -12.17 -8.66
N VAL A 54 -3.93 -13.35 -8.61
CA VAL A 54 -3.87 -14.27 -7.46
C VAL A 54 -2.43 -14.75 -7.29
N LYS A 55 -1.90 -14.73 -6.07
CA LYS A 55 -0.55 -15.21 -5.73
C LYS A 55 -0.57 -16.62 -5.17
N ILE A 56 0.39 -17.46 -5.56
CA ILE A 56 0.69 -18.71 -4.87
C ILE A 56 2.11 -18.63 -4.35
N THR A 57 2.29 -18.88 -3.07
CA THR A 57 3.62 -19.08 -2.48
C THR A 57 3.84 -20.58 -2.28
N VAL A 58 4.88 -21.11 -2.91
CA VAL A 58 5.32 -22.51 -2.80
C VAL A 58 6.65 -22.48 -2.05
N PHE A 59 6.66 -22.96 -0.81
CA PHE A 59 7.87 -23.00 0.02
C PHE A 59 8.70 -24.24 -0.30
N ASP A 60 10.02 -24.09 -0.43
CA ASP A 60 11.00 -25.18 -0.54
C ASP A 60 11.19 -25.86 0.82
N ASP A 61 10.13 -26.51 1.30
CA ASP A 61 10.16 -27.40 2.44
C ASP A 61 9.82 -28.84 2.04
N ASP A 62 10.28 -29.80 2.85
CA ASP A 62 10.12 -31.24 2.58
C ASP A 62 8.64 -31.69 2.56
N ASP A 63 7.71 -30.83 2.96
CA ASP A 63 6.28 -31.14 3.07
C ASP A 63 5.47 -30.58 1.88
N CYS A 64 6.07 -29.79 0.98
CA CYS A 64 5.40 -29.22 -0.19
C CYS A 64 5.52 -30.03 -1.48
N ASP A 65 4.44 -30.75 -1.83
CA ASP A 65 4.32 -31.49 -3.10
C ASP A 65 4.46 -30.62 -4.37
N LEU A 66 4.41 -29.29 -4.26
CA LEU A 66 4.55 -28.36 -5.40
C LEU A 66 5.97 -27.86 -5.65
N VAL A 67 6.94 -28.13 -4.77
CA VAL A 67 8.31 -27.60 -4.87
C VAL A 67 9.01 -27.96 -6.17
N ASP A 68 8.77 -29.19 -6.63
CA ASP A 68 9.31 -29.70 -7.89
C ASP A 68 8.32 -29.55 -9.07
N TYR A 69 7.16 -28.94 -8.85
CA TYR A 69 6.16 -28.79 -9.90
C TYR A 69 6.57 -27.69 -10.89
N SER A 70 6.77 -28.08 -12.15
CA SER A 70 7.07 -27.14 -13.22
C SER A 70 5.79 -26.57 -13.82
N PHE A 71 5.44 -25.36 -13.40
CA PHE A 71 4.33 -24.61 -14.00
C PHE A 71 4.72 -24.03 -15.37
N GLU A 72 3.81 -24.15 -16.34
CA GLU A 72 3.97 -23.56 -17.67
C GLU A 72 3.25 -22.20 -17.73
N GLU A 73 3.97 -21.13 -18.04
CA GLU A 73 3.38 -19.79 -18.22
C GLU A 73 2.38 -19.77 -19.39
N GLY A 74 1.28 -19.04 -19.21
CA GLY A 74 0.15 -18.97 -20.13
C GLY A 74 -0.83 -20.15 -20.05
N THR A 75 -0.50 -21.19 -19.29
CA THR A 75 -1.32 -22.40 -19.15
C THR A 75 -2.32 -22.27 -17.99
N TRP A 76 -3.50 -22.87 -18.18
CA TRP A 76 -4.53 -22.97 -17.15
C TRP A 76 -4.36 -24.23 -16.31
N TYR A 77 -4.48 -24.09 -14.99
CA TYR A 77 -4.47 -25.17 -14.03
C TYR A 77 -5.68 -25.06 -13.11
N GLU A 78 -6.20 -26.20 -12.69
CA GLU A 78 -7.16 -26.32 -11.61
C GLU A 78 -6.40 -26.73 -10.35
N PHE A 79 -6.53 -25.93 -9.30
CA PHE A 79 -5.99 -26.21 -7.98
C PHE A 79 -7.14 -26.66 -7.09
N ASP A 80 -7.07 -27.88 -6.58
CA ASP A 80 -8.06 -28.44 -5.67
C ASP A 80 -7.63 -28.30 -4.20
N ASP A 81 -8.62 -28.34 -3.31
CA ASP A 81 -8.46 -28.23 -1.85
C ASP A 81 -7.63 -27.01 -1.39
N VAL A 82 -7.85 -25.84 -2.01
CA VAL A 82 -7.08 -24.63 -1.68
C VAL A 82 -7.65 -23.89 -0.49
N ASN A 83 -6.74 -23.36 0.33
CA ASN A 83 -7.04 -22.40 1.38
C ASN A 83 -6.69 -21.00 0.87
N PRO A 84 -7.60 -20.02 0.99
CA PRO A 84 -7.26 -18.64 0.69
C PRO A 84 -6.18 -18.10 1.64
N ASP A 85 -5.49 -17.07 1.16
CA ASP A 85 -4.48 -16.29 1.87
C ASP A 85 -4.63 -14.83 1.45
N VAL A 86 -5.64 -14.15 1.97
CA VAL A 86 -5.94 -12.76 1.63
C VAL A 86 -5.33 -11.87 2.69
N TYR A 87 -4.31 -11.11 2.30
CA TYR A 87 -3.53 -10.33 3.25
C TYR A 87 -2.98 -9.07 2.58
N GLN A 88 -3.12 -7.93 3.24
CA GLN A 88 -2.55 -6.62 2.85
C GLN A 88 -2.68 -6.30 1.35
N GLY A 89 -3.91 -6.33 0.83
CA GLY A 89 -4.18 -6.00 -0.58
C GLY A 89 -3.78 -7.07 -1.59
N THR A 90 -3.25 -8.20 -1.15
CA THR A 90 -2.95 -9.36 -1.99
C THR A 90 -4.01 -10.44 -1.78
N ILE A 91 -4.48 -11.04 -2.88
CA ILE A 91 -5.26 -12.28 -2.87
C ILE A 91 -4.30 -13.43 -3.17
N GLY A 92 -4.18 -14.38 -2.26
CA GLY A 92 -3.36 -15.57 -2.44
C GLY A 92 -4.07 -16.88 -2.11
N ILE A 93 -3.36 -17.99 -2.34
CA ILE A 93 -3.74 -19.32 -1.86
C ILE A 93 -2.53 -20.02 -1.21
N LYS A 94 -2.74 -20.66 -0.05
CA LYS A 94 -1.67 -21.32 0.72
C LYS A 94 -1.27 -22.67 0.15
N ALA A 95 -0.04 -22.77 -0.38
CA ALA A 95 0.78 -23.98 -0.38
C ALA A 95 0.30 -25.08 0.59
N LYS A 96 -0.37 -26.17 0.18
CA LYS A 96 -0.66 -27.31 1.08
C LYS A 96 -0.21 -28.63 0.46
N TRP A 97 0.02 -29.58 1.36
CA TRP A 97 0.88 -30.74 1.24
C TRP A 97 0.31 -31.94 0.48
N ASP A 98 -0.97 -31.92 0.10
CA ASP A 98 -1.67 -33.01 -0.60
C ASP A 98 -2.48 -32.52 -1.82
N ARG A 99 -2.08 -31.38 -2.37
CA ARG A 99 -2.78 -30.68 -3.46
C ARG A 99 -2.88 -31.51 -4.74
N GLN A 100 -4.08 -31.54 -5.32
CA GLN A 100 -4.26 -31.97 -6.71
C GLN A 100 -4.18 -30.75 -7.62
N VAL A 101 -3.12 -30.69 -8.43
CA VAL A 101 -2.98 -29.72 -9.52
C VAL A 101 -3.20 -30.42 -10.84
N ARG A 102 -4.17 -29.94 -11.61
CA ARG A 102 -4.54 -30.51 -12.91
C ARG A 102 -4.44 -29.46 -13.99
N GLN A 103 -3.57 -29.70 -14.98
CA GLN A 103 -3.53 -28.87 -16.19
C GLN A 103 -4.86 -28.96 -16.95
N LEU A 104 -5.35 -27.81 -17.40
CA LEU A 104 -6.59 -27.66 -18.17
C LEU A 104 -6.29 -27.46 -19.64
N SER A 105 -7.18 -27.92 -20.52
CA SER A 105 -7.03 -27.75 -21.98
C SER A 105 -7.23 -26.31 -22.46
N GLY A 106 -7.66 -25.40 -21.58
CA GLY A 106 -7.94 -24.01 -21.89
C GLY A 106 -8.68 -23.30 -20.77
N ARG A 107 -9.01 -22.03 -21.00
CA ARG A 107 -9.76 -21.20 -20.04
C ARG A 107 -11.13 -21.82 -19.74
N PRO A 108 -11.47 -22.09 -18.46
CA PRO A 108 -12.80 -22.55 -18.08
C PRO A 108 -13.90 -21.55 -18.45
N GLU A 109 -15.09 -22.09 -18.71
CA GLU A 109 -16.28 -21.26 -18.89
C GLU A 109 -16.70 -20.67 -17.54
N ARG A 110 -16.91 -19.36 -17.53
CA ARG A 110 -17.39 -18.65 -16.35
C ARG A 110 -18.85 -19.03 -16.06
N SER A 111 -19.13 -19.48 -14.85
CA SER A 111 -20.51 -19.46 -14.32
C SER A 111 -20.91 -18.02 -14.00
N PRO A 112 -22.15 -17.60 -14.27
CA PRO A 112 -22.67 -16.33 -13.77
C PRO A 112 -22.83 -16.42 -12.24
N SER A 113 -21.79 -16.10 -11.47
CA SER A 113 -21.89 -15.96 -10.01
C SER A 113 -22.16 -14.50 -9.63
N ASP A 114 -22.96 -14.32 -8.57
CA ASP A 114 -23.35 -13.04 -7.97
C ASP A 114 -22.23 -12.39 -7.11
N THR A 115 -21.02 -12.96 -7.09
CA THR A 115 -19.91 -12.53 -6.20
C THR A 115 -18.99 -11.47 -6.78
N THR A 116 -19.29 -10.91 -7.96
CA THR A 116 -18.40 -9.96 -8.66
C THR A 116 -18.14 -8.67 -7.90
N ASP A 117 -19.03 -8.31 -6.98
CA ASP A 117 -18.95 -7.02 -6.31
C ASP A 117 -18.00 -7.05 -5.12
N ILE A 118 -17.43 -8.20 -4.75
CA ILE A 118 -16.47 -8.29 -3.61
C ILE A 118 -15.08 -7.80 -4.01
N VAL A 119 -14.72 -7.94 -5.28
CA VAL A 119 -13.39 -7.57 -5.79
C VAL A 119 -13.55 -6.70 -7.03
N ARG A 120 -12.99 -5.51 -6.97
CA ARG A 120 -12.79 -4.64 -8.14
C ARG A 120 -11.38 -4.81 -8.68
N ARG A 121 -11.15 -4.36 -9.91
CA ARG A 121 -9.84 -4.47 -10.57
C ARG A 121 -9.39 -3.12 -11.06
N LEU A 122 -8.14 -2.79 -10.82
CA LEU A 122 -7.51 -1.64 -11.48
C LEU A 122 -7.55 -1.83 -13.00
N GLY A 123 -7.80 -0.73 -13.71
CA GLY A 123 -8.07 -0.70 -15.16
C GLY A 123 -9.52 -1.04 -15.56
N ALA A 124 -10.36 -1.47 -14.62
CA ALA A 124 -11.80 -1.71 -14.85
C ALA A 124 -12.73 -0.78 -14.05
N VAL A 125 -12.15 0.09 -13.21
CA VAL A 125 -12.85 1.13 -12.45
C VAL A 125 -12.52 2.49 -13.04
N ASP A 126 -13.46 3.43 -12.94
CA ASP A 126 -13.27 4.78 -13.47
C ASP A 126 -12.72 5.73 -12.40
N ALA A 127 -13.33 5.73 -11.20
CA ALA A 127 -13.05 6.72 -10.17
C ALA A 127 -12.13 6.18 -9.09
N ILE A 128 -10.91 6.72 -8.99
CA ILE A 128 -9.92 6.31 -8.00
C ILE A 128 -9.50 7.49 -7.13
N ALA A 129 -9.24 7.22 -5.86
CA ALA A 129 -8.58 8.15 -4.94
C ALA A 129 -7.25 7.58 -4.51
N ALA A 130 -6.25 8.43 -4.30
CA ALA A 130 -4.94 8.07 -3.79
C ALA A 130 -4.74 8.65 -2.39
N LEU A 131 -3.99 7.93 -1.56
CA LEU A 131 -3.66 8.34 -0.20
C LEU A 131 -2.22 7.95 0.12
N ASP A 132 -1.54 8.85 0.81
CA ASP A 132 -0.19 8.68 1.36
C ASP A 132 -0.08 9.53 2.64
N ILE A 133 0.55 9.01 3.70
CA ILE A 133 0.72 9.73 4.97
C ILE A 133 2.16 10.07 5.26
N GLU A 134 2.33 11.21 5.93
CA GLU A 134 3.58 11.60 6.54
C GLU A 134 3.46 11.59 8.06
N THR A 135 4.51 11.16 8.73
CA THR A 135 4.53 11.07 10.20
C THR A 135 5.74 11.77 10.81
N ILE A 136 5.60 12.11 12.08
CA ILE A 136 6.72 12.47 12.97
C ILE A 136 6.96 11.32 13.93
N THR A 137 8.22 11.04 14.25
CA THR A 137 8.60 9.95 15.17
C THR A 137 8.53 10.40 16.63
N THR A 138 8.00 9.55 17.52
CA THR A 138 7.92 9.81 18.97
C THR A 138 8.97 9.06 19.79
N VAL A 139 9.69 8.14 19.15
CA VAL A 139 10.75 7.31 19.73
C VAL A 139 12.06 7.52 18.98
N SER A 140 13.16 6.94 19.48
CA SER A 140 14.42 6.97 18.74
C SER A 140 14.35 6.12 17.47
N GLU A 141 15.17 6.44 16.47
CA GLU A 141 15.19 5.72 15.18
C GLU A 141 15.44 4.22 15.35
N ARG A 142 16.24 3.81 16.35
CA ARG A 142 16.52 2.41 16.66
C ARG A 142 15.36 1.66 17.31
N GLU A 143 14.37 2.37 17.82
CA GLU A 143 13.17 1.82 18.45
C GLU A 143 11.95 1.92 17.52
N LEU A 144 12.09 2.62 16.39
CA LEU A 144 10.99 2.84 15.46
C LEU A 144 10.53 1.51 14.85
N GLU A 145 9.24 1.24 15.00
CA GLU A 145 8.57 0.15 14.30
C GLU A 145 7.59 0.84 13.35
N PRO A 146 7.83 0.85 12.03
CA PRO A 146 7.06 1.68 11.11
C PRO A 146 5.54 1.46 11.14
N PRO A 147 4.98 0.24 11.26
CA PRO A 147 3.53 0.11 11.32
C PRO A 147 2.96 0.37 12.74
N ASN A 148 3.81 0.68 13.73
CA ASN A 148 3.38 0.85 15.12
C ASN A 148 2.91 2.30 15.38
N PRO A 149 1.61 2.53 15.62
CA PRO A 149 1.06 3.85 15.89
C PRO A 149 1.49 4.46 17.24
N ASP A 150 2.15 3.71 18.14
CA ASP A 150 2.76 4.29 19.35
C ASP A 150 4.07 5.02 19.07
N HIS A 151 4.76 4.68 17.98
CA HIS A 151 6.12 5.14 17.70
C HIS A 151 6.17 6.38 16.81
N GLN A 152 5.00 6.89 16.41
CA GLN A 152 4.87 8.04 15.54
C GLN A 152 3.51 8.73 15.69
N GLU A 153 3.42 9.98 15.24
CA GLU A 153 2.18 10.75 15.14
C GLU A 153 2.00 11.24 13.72
N LEU A 154 0.74 11.50 13.34
CA LEU A 154 0.43 12.03 12.03
C LEU A 154 0.91 13.47 11.88
N LEU A 155 1.50 13.77 10.72
CA LEU A 155 1.94 15.11 10.31
C LEU A 155 0.98 15.70 9.28
N CYS A 156 0.83 15.01 8.14
CA CYS A 156 -0.07 15.38 7.07
C CYS A 156 -0.44 14.17 6.21
N ILE A 157 -1.46 14.34 5.37
CA ILE A 157 -1.97 13.30 4.47
C ILE A 157 -2.07 13.88 3.07
N GLY A 158 -1.35 13.29 2.12
CA GLY A 158 -1.57 13.51 0.71
C GLY A 158 -2.84 12.80 0.27
N VAL A 159 -3.70 13.51 -0.44
CA VAL A 159 -4.89 12.93 -1.08
C VAL A 159 -4.96 13.33 -2.54
N GLY A 160 -5.34 12.38 -3.39
CA GLY A 160 -5.58 12.60 -4.80
C GLY A 160 -6.90 11.98 -5.26
N TYR A 161 -7.56 12.55 -6.25
CA TYR A 161 -8.77 11.97 -6.85
C TYR A 161 -8.83 12.24 -8.34
N ARG A 162 -9.36 11.25 -9.04
CA ARG A 162 -9.73 11.38 -10.44
C ARG A 162 -11.00 10.56 -10.71
N GLY A 163 -12.03 11.19 -11.24
CA GLY A 163 -13.35 10.55 -11.46
C GLY A 163 -13.42 9.67 -12.70
N SER A 164 -12.51 9.85 -13.65
CA SER A 164 -12.31 8.94 -14.80
C SER A 164 -10.88 9.01 -15.32
N PRO A 165 -10.36 7.99 -16.04
CA PRO A 165 -8.97 7.98 -16.52
C PRO A 165 -8.57 9.19 -17.40
N SER A 166 -9.54 9.90 -17.99
CA SER A 166 -9.31 11.09 -18.82
C SER A 166 -9.36 12.43 -18.08
N GLU A 167 -9.78 12.45 -16.83
CA GLU A 167 -9.85 13.67 -16.02
C GLU A 167 -8.50 14.05 -15.43
N GLU A 168 -8.32 15.33 -15.11
CA GLU A 168 -7.16 15.79 -14.36
C GLU A 168 -7.22 15.27 -12.92
N ILE A 169 -6.05 15.02 -12.34
CA ILE A 169 -5.94 14.61 -10.94
C ILE A 169 -6.11 15.87 -10.08
N GLU A 170 -7.13 15.86 -9.23
CA GLU A 170 -7.24 16.78 -8.10
C GLU A 170 -6.37 16.24 -6.97
N ALA A 171 -5.45 17.03 -6.43
CA ALA A 171 -4.63 16.62 -5.30
C ALA A 171 -4.46 17.76 -4.30
N GLU A 172 -4.45 17.42 -3.01
CA GLU A 172 -4.15 18.35 -1.93
C GLU A 172 -3.47 17.63 -0.75
N VAL A 173 -2.93 18.42 0.19
CA VAL A 173 -2.31 17.90 1.41
C VAL A 173 -3.10 18.42 2.61
N LEU A 174 -3.60 17.50 3.41
CA LEU A 174 -4.35 17.76 4.63
C LEU A 174 -3.38 17.74 5.81
N PHE A 175 -3.11 18.91 6.39
CA PHE A 175 -2.14 19.06 7.46
C PHE A 175 -2.78 18.96 8.84
N ARG A 176 -2.07 18.37 9.81
CA ARG A 176 -2.40 18.47 11.23
C ARG A 176 -2.07 19.87 11.75
N GLU A 177 -3.09 20.67 12.04
CA GLU A 177 -2.92 22.04 12.54
C GLU A 177 -2.75 22.09 14.08
N GLY A 178 -1.66 21.51 14.58
CA GLY A 178 -1.21 21.66 15.97
C GLY A 178 -0.90 20.33 16.68
N GLU A 179 -0.25 20.44 17.85
CA GLU A 179 0.34 19.29 18.56
C GLU A 179 -0.66 18.50 19.43
N THR A 180 -1.94 18.87 19.45
CA THR A 180 -2.92 18.19 20.32
C THR A 180 -3.51 16.94 19.68
N ALA A 181 -3.95 15.98 20.49
CA ALA A 181 -4.71 14.82 20.05
C ALA A 181 -5.97 15.21 19.24
N SER A 182 -6.67 16.29 19.62
CA SER A 182 -7.82 16.77 18.84
C SER A 182 -7.41 17.19 17.43
N ALA A 183 -6.31 17.93 17.28
CA ALA A 183 -5.84 18.39 15.97
C ALA A 183 -5.40 17.22 15.09
N GLU A 184 -4.77 16.18 15.68
CA GLU A 184 -4.43 14.96 14.96
C GLU A 184 -5.69 14.23 14.46
N LEU A 185 -6.69 14.04 15.33
CA LEU A 185 -7.93 13.38 14.97
C LEU A 185 -8.74 14.19 13.93
N ASP A 186 -8.77 15.52 14.05
CA ASP A 186 -9.43 16.41 13.09
C ASP A 186 -8.80 16.29 11.69
N ALA A 187 -7.47 16.13 11.60
CA ALA A 187 -6.78 15.89 10.34
C ALA A 187 -7.14 14.52 9.73
N ILE A 188 -7.19 13.47 10.55
CA ILE A 188 -7.59 12.12 10.11
C ILE A 188 -9.05 12.12 9.62
N GLU A 189 -9.97 12.74 10.36
CA GLU A 189 -11.37 12.84 9.95
C GLU A 189 -11.53 13.67 8.68
N SER A 190 -10.65 14.65 8.44
CA SER A 190 -10.66 15.43 7.20
C SER A 190 -10.39 14.55 5.98
N VAL A 191 -9.57 13.50 6.09
CA VAL A 191 -9.38 12.51 5.01
C VAL A 191 -10.68 11.79 4.68
N VAL A 192 -11.39 11.31 5.70
CA VAL A 192 -12.67 10.61 5.51
C VAL A 192 -13.70 11.53 4.87
N ASN A 193 -13.84 12.75 5.39
CA ASN A 193 -14.74 13.75 4.82
C ASN A 193 -14.39 14.08 3.37
N TRP A 194 -13.09 14.11 3.05
CA TRP A 194 -12.59 14.37 1.71
C TRP A 194 -12.94 13.23 0.75
N LEU A 195 -12.77 11.98 1.16
CA LEU A 195 -13.13 10.80 0.37
C LEU A 195 -14.65 10.71 0.17
N ASP A 196 -15.44 10.89 1.23
CA ASP A 196 -16.90 10.80 1.22
C ASP A 196 -17.57 11.87 0.35
N ALA A 197 -16.90 13.02 0.16
CA ALA A 197 -17.36 14.07 -0.73
C ALA A 197 -17.24 13.68 -2.23
N ARG A 198 -16.60 12.55 -2.53
CA ARG A 198 -16.27 12.08 -3.88
C ARG A 198 -16.87 10.69 -4.12
N ASN A 199 -17.13 10.37 -5.39
CA ASN A 199 -17.61 9.04 -5.76
C ASN A 199 -16.41 8.12 -6.03
N VAL A 200 -15.72 7.71 -4.96
CA VAL A 200 -14.52 6.85 -5.04
C VAL A 200 -14.91 5.40 -5.20
N ASP A 201 -14.46 4.74 -6.27
CA ASP A 201 -14.64 3.29 -6.43
C ASP A 201 -13.53 2.49 -5.73
N VAL A 202 -12.29 2.99 -5.79
CA VAL A 202 -11.10 2.35 -5.23
C VAL A 202 -10.17 3.38 -4.61
N LEU A 203 -9.74 3.13 -3.38
CA LEU A 203 -8.63 3.82 -2.72
C LEU A 203 -7.32 3.09 -3.07
N ILE A 204 -6.36 3.81 -3.65
CA ILE A 204 -5.03 3.30 -3.97
C ILE A 204 -3.98 3.89 -3.02
N THR A 205 -3.04 3.05 -2.61
CA THR A 205 -1.89 3.40 -1.78
C THR A 205 -0.64 2.70 -2.31
N PHE A 206 0.54 3.01 -1.78
CA PHE A 206 1.76 2.25 -2.07
C PHE A 206 2.43 1.83 -0.76
N GLY A 207 2.28 0.56 -0.39
CA GLY A 207 2.70 0.05 0.93
C GLY A 207 1.70 0.37 2.04
N GLY A 208 0.63 1.09 1.75
CA GLY A 208 -0.30 1.57 2.76
C GLY A 208 -1.25 0.54 3.36
N ALA A 209 -1.34 -0.65 2.79
CA ALA A 209 -2.00 -1.75 3.49
C ALA A 209 -1.18 -2.25 4.69
N TRP A 210 0.14 -2.02 4.70
CA TRP A 210 1.04 -2.35 5.79
C TRP A 210 1.33 -1.15 6.71
N PHE A 211 1.47 0.06 6.15
CA PHE A 211 1.86 1.26 6.90
C PHE A 211 0.70 2.25 7.09
N ASP A 212 0.29 2.95 6.02
CA ASP A 212 -0.60 4.11 6.08
C ASP A 212 -1.92 3.85 6.81
N LEU A 213 -2.64 2.81 6.39
CA LEU A 213 -3.99 2.54 6.89
C LEU A 213 -3.97 2.02 8.36
N PRO A 214 -3.09 1.08 8.74
CA PRO A 214 -2.89 0.72 10.15
C PRO A 214 -2.48 1.91 11.03
N VAL A 215 -1.58 2.77 10.56
CA VAL A 215 -1.15 3.96 11.31
C VAL A 215 -2.31 4.95 11.45
N LEU A 216 -3.04 5.27 10.38
CA LEU A 216 -4.20 6.17 10.43
C LEU A 216 -5.27 5.69 11.41
N VAL A 217 -5.66 4.42 11.34
CA VAL A 217 -6.66 3.84 12.25
C VAL A 217 -6.14 3.84 13.68
N GLY A 218 -4.91 3.37 13.91
CA GLY A 218 -4.32 3.28 15.23
C GLY A 218 -4.06 4.64 15.90
N ARG A 219 -3.74 5.69 15.12
CA ARG A 219 -3.62 7.06 15.61
C ARG A 219 -4.98 7.68 15.89
N ALA A 220 -5.99 7.44 15.05
CA ALA A 220 -7.35 7.88 15.33
C ALA A 220 -7.85 7.33 16.68
N GLU A 221 -7.62 6.05 16.95
CA GLU A 221 -7.98 5.41 18.22
C GLU A 221 -7.30 6.05 19.43
N ARG A 222 -5.99 6.31 19.34
CA ARG A 222 -5.21 6.94 20.41
C ARG A 222 -5.69 8.35 20.68
N ALA A 223 -5.79 9.15 19.63
CA ALA A 223 -6.22 10.54 19.73
C ALA A 223 -7.66 10.64 20.29
N ALA A 224 -8.57 9.81 19.80
CA ALA A 224 -9.95 9.74 20.28
C ALA A 224 -10.03 9.26 21.74
N ALA A 225 -9.22 8.29 22.15
CA ALA A 225 -9.17 7.82 23.53
C ALA A 225 -8.65 8.91 24.48
N GLU A 226 -7.63 9.67 24.08
CA GLU A 226 -7.06 10.77 24.86
C GLU A 226 -8.07 11.88 25.14
N ILE A 227 -8.86 12.27 24.13
CA ILE A 227 -9.89 13.31 24.28
C ILE A 227 -11.22 12.78 24.86
N GLY A 228 -11.34 11.46 25.05
CA GLY A 228 -12.54 10.82 25.60
C GLY A 228 -13.70 10.66 24.62
N GLU A 229 -13.43 10.59 23.31
CA GLU A 229 -14.40 10.49 22.22
C GLU A 229 -14.19 9.25 21.32
N PRO A 230 -14.12 8.02 21.86
CA PRO A 230 -13.75 6.81 21.08
C PRO A 230 -14.65 6.52 19.87
N GLY A 231 -15.89 7.03 19.86
CA GLY A 231 -16.80 6.88 18.72
C GLY A 231 -16.32 7.59 17.44
N ARG A 232 -15.44 8.59 17.55
CA ARG A 232 -14.83 9.26 16.39
C ARG A 232 -13.85 8.36 15.64
N ALA A 233 -13.00 7.65 16.37
CA ALA A 233 -12.11 6.65 15.79
C ALA A 233 -12.87 5.52 15.10
N GLU A 234 -13.97 5.05 15.70
CA GLU A 234 -14.83 4.02 15.10
C GLU A 234 -15.44 4.49 13.76
N ASN A 235 -15.84 5.77 13.67
CA ASN A 235 -16.34 6.34 12.42
C ASN A 235 -15.24 6.37 11.34
N VAL A 236 -14.01 6.75 11.70
CA VAL A 236 -12.86 6.74 10.79
C VAL A 236 -12.59 5.32 10.27
N ARG A 237 -12.48 4.36 11.18
CA ARG A 237 -12.29 2.93 10.87
C ARG A 237 -13.39 2.43 9.92
N THR A 238 -14.65 2.62 10.30
CA THR A 238 -15.81 2.18 9.50
C THR A 238 -15.79 2.79 8.10
N ALA A 239 -15.46 4.07 7.98
CA ALA A 239 -15.41 4.74 6.68
C ALA A 239 -14.27 4.19 5.82
N LEU A 240 -13.05 4.07 6.35
CA LEU A 240 -11.91 3.53 5.62
C LEU A 240 -12.16 2.08 5.18
N GLU A 241 -12.68 1.22 6.06
CA GLU A 241 -13.01 -0.18 5.73
C GLU A 241 -14.11 -0.31 4.66
N SER A 242 -14.92 0.73 4.44
CA SER A 242 -15.99 0.72 3.43
C SER A 242 -15.50 0.85 1.98
N TYR A 243 -14.29 1.34 1.77
CA TYR A 243 -13.69 1.47 0.43
C TYR A 243 -13.08 0.15 -0.06
N TYR A 244 -12.99 -0.01 -1.38
CA TYR A 244 -12.13 -1.05 -1.97
C TYR A 244 -10.70 -0.53 -1.98
N HIS A 245 -9.75 -1.30 -1.48
CA HIS A 245 -8.35 -0.88 -1.38
C HIS A 245 -7.47 -1.65 -2.33
N ALA A 246 -6.62 -0.95 -3.09
CA ALA A 246 -5.55 -1.55 -3.88
C ALA A 246 -4.19 -0.99 -3.48
N ASP A 247 -3.33 -1.86 -2.95
CA ASP A 247 -1.95 -1.49 -2.59
C ASP A 247 -1.01 -1.73 -3.78
N LEU A 248 -0.57 -0.65 -4.43
CA LEU A 248 0.26 -0.67 -5.64
C LEU A 248 1.66 -1.23 -5.41
N SER A 249 2.13 -1.34 -4.17
CA SER A 249 3.38 -2.05 -3.86
C SER A 249 3.29 -3.53 -4.28
N SER A 250 2.08 -4.10 -4.28
CA SER A 250 1.83 -5.43 -4.83
C SER A 250 2.14 -5.50 -6.32
N ALA A 251 1.79 -4.47 -7.10
CA ALA A 251 2.15 -4.41 -8.52
C ALA A 251 3.67 -4.35 -8.71
N LYS A 252 4.31 -3.46 -7.96
CA LYS A 252 5.77 -3.31 -7.97
C LYS A 252 6.46 -4.62 -7.61
N ASN A 253 6.02 -5.33 -6.57
CA ASN A 253 6.57 -6.63 -6.17
C ASN A 253 6.52 -7.67 -7.30
N ARG A 254 5.44 -7.71 -8.11
CA ARG A 254 5.33 -8.64 -9.25
C ARG A 254 6.29 -8.31 -10.40
N VAL A 255 6.63 -7.03 -10.56
CA VAL A 255 7.37 -6.53 -11.72
C VAL A 255 8.86 -6.43 -11.42
N LEU A 256 9.20 -5.85 -10.26
CA LEU A 256 10.55 -5.46 -9.85
C LEU A 256 11.07 -6.28 -8.66
N GLY A 257 10.19 -6.88 -7.86
CA GLY A 257 10.54 -7.45 -6.56
C GLY A 257 10.65 -6.38 -5.47
N GLU A 258 11.74 -6.38 -4.71
CA GLU A 258 12.05 -5.30 -3.77
C GLU A 258 12.26 -3.96 -4.51
N GLY A 259 11.93 -2.85 -3.87
CA GLY A 259 12.02 -1.51 -4.46
C GLY A 259 10.95 -0.56 -3.94
N SER A 260 11.12 0.72 -4.24
CA SER A 260 10.31 1.83 -3.75
C SER A 260 9.22 2.29 -4.74
N LEU A 261 8.45 3.32 -4.34
CA LEU A 261 7.53 4.03 -5.23
C LEU A 261 8.27 4.63 -6.43
N GLU A 262 9.41 5.29 -6.16
CA GLU A 262 10.24 5.94 -7.17
C GLU A 262 10.79 4.93 -8.17
N ASP A 263 11.22 3.75 -7.72
CA ASP A 263 11.70 2.69 -8.61
C ASP A 263 10.60 2.25 -9.58
N MET A 264 9.38 2.05 -9.08
CA MET A 264 8.23 1.69 -9.92
C MET A 264 7.84 2.83 -10.86
N ALA A 265 7.78 4.06 -10.35
CA ALA A 265 7.44 5.26 -11.12
C ALA A 265 8.44 5.50 -12.27
N GLU A 266 9.74 5.38 -12.01
CA GLU A 266 10.80 5.44 -13.02
C GLU A 266 10.66 4.28 -14.02
N HIS A 267 10.43 3.06 -13.53
CA HIS A 267 10.26 1.88 -14.38
C HIS A 267 9.09 1.98 -15.36
N ILE A 268 8.02 2.70 -14.99
CA ILE A 268 6.89 2.97 -15.89
C ILE A 268 7.05 4.22 -16.76
N GLY A 269 8.17 4.95 -16.61
CA GLY A 269 8.46 6.16 -17.38
C GLY A 269 7.69 7.40 -16.90
N SER A 270 7.27 7.42 -15.63
CA SER A 270 6.61 8.55 -14.97
C SER A 270 7.23 8.82 -13.60
N PRO A 271 8.53 9.19 -13.54
CA PRO A 271 9.25 9.34 -12.28
C PRO A 271 8.63 10.39 -11.36
N ALA A 272 8.69 10.11 -10.06
CA ALA A 272 8.28 11.05 -9.02
C ALA A 272 9.13 12.34 -9.10
N PRO A 273 8.50 13.53 -9.05
CA PRO A 273 9.24 14.78 -8.94
C PRO A 273 10.11 14.79 -7.68
N LYS A 274 11.34 15.29 -7.79
CA LYS A 274 12.19 15.47 -6.62
C LYS A 274 11.86 16.78 -5.92
N THR A 275 11.68 16.72 -4.60
CA THR A 275 11.62 17.91 -3.75
C THR A 275 13.02 18.24 -3.26
N LEU A 276 13.47 19.49 -3.45
CA LEU A 276 14.78 19.94 -3.01
C LEU A 276 14.62 20.85 -1.78
N TRP A 277 15.23 20.50 -0.65
CA TRP A 277 15.08 21.30 0.58
C TRP A 277 15.72 22.70 0.44
N THR A 278 16.70 22.84 -0.46
CA THR A 278 17.39 24.10 -0.75
C THR A 278 16.53 25.11 -1.53
N ASP A 279 15.39 24.69 -2.08
CA ASP A 279 14.42 25.59 -2.70
C ASP A 279 13.59 26.38 -1.65
N TYR A 280 13.74 26.03 -0.37
CA TYR A 280 12.98 26.59 0.75
C TYR A 280 13.93 27.14 1.83
N GLU A 281 13.57 28.28 2.44
CA GLU A 281 14.32 28.85 3.57
C GLU A 281 13.93 28.18 4.89
N THR A 282 14.20 26.87 5.01
CA THR A 282 13.80 26.04 6.17
C THR A 282 14.63 26.32 7.43
N GLY A 283 15.87 26.78 7.24
CA GLY A 283 16.86 26.94 8.31
C GLY A 283 17.34 25.62 8.90
N LEU A 284 17.14 24.50 8.20
CA LEU A 284 17.59 23.17 8.59
C LEU A 284 18.73 22.69 7.69
N GLU A 285 19.55 21.79 8.23
CA GLU A 285 20.69 21.20 7.52
C GLU A 285 20.61 19.67 7.67
N PRO A 286 20.04 18.94 6.69
CA PRO A 286 19.77 17.50 6.81
C PRO A 286 20.96 16.61 7.10
N GLN A 287 22.17 17.07 6.73
CA GLN A 287 23.43 16.44 7.09
C GLN A 287 23.53 16.12 8.59
N THR A 288 22.89 16.92 9.45
CA THR A 288 22.98 16.81 10.91
C THR A 288 22.30 15.57 11.48
N TRP A 289 21.28 15.01 10.80
CA TRP A 289 20.60 13.77 11.22
C TRP A 289 20.86 12.59 10.28
N ARG A 290 21.12 12.85 8.99
CA ARG A 290 21.40 11.79 8.01
C ARG A 290 22.62 10.94 8.35
N GLU A 291 23.62 11.50 9.02
CA GLU A 291 24.82 10.75 9.42
C GLU A 291 24.45 9.55 10.31
N SER A 292 23.61 9.76 11.34
CA SER A 292 23.16 8.68 12.22
C SER A 292 22.15 7.75 11.53
N GLN A 293 21.22 8.30 10.75
CA GLN A 293 20.24 7.49 10.03
C GLN A 293 20.89 6.49 9.08
N TRP A 294 21.85 6.95 8.28
CA TRP A 294 22.52 6.09 7.32
C TRP A 294 23.50 5.13 7.97
N GLU A 295 23.97 5.41 9.19
CA GLU A 295 24.70 4.42 9.98
C GLU A 295 23.76 3.28 10.39
N ILE A 296 22.56 3.59 10.88
CA ILE A 296 21.54 2.59 11.26
C ILE A 296 21.14 1.75 10.03
N MET A 297 20.81 2.39 8.90
CA MET A 297 20.43 1.65 7.67
C MET A 297 21.50 0.64 7.27
N ARG A 298 22.78 1.02 7.30
CA ARG A 298 23.88 0.11 6.97
C ARG A 298 24.07 -1.00 8.00
N GLU A 299 23.81 -0.75 9.28
CA GLU A 299 23.81 -1.80 10.31
C GLU A 299 22.69 -2.83 10.09
N GLU A 300 21.60 -2.42 9.46
CA GLU A 300 20.41 -3.23 9.14
C GLU A 300 20.43 -3.76 7.69
N ASP A 301 21.61 -3.83 7.07
CA ASP A 301 21.82 -4.31 5.69
C ASP A 301 20.93 -3.60 4.63
N SER A 302 20.58 -2.33 4.89
CA SER A 302 19.84 -1.46 3.99
C SER A 302 20.72 -0.35 3.43
N ASP A 303 20.60 -0.07 2.13
CA ASP A 303 21.35 1.01 1.48
C ASP A 303 20.68 2.37 1.72
N PRO A 304 21.45 3.43 2.08
CA PRO A 304 20.90 4.77 2.17
C PRO A 304 20.46 5.27 0.78
N PRO A 305 19.49 6.20 0.71
CA PRO A 305 18.99 6.71 -0.56
C PRO A 305 20.02 7.54 -1.34
N SER A 306 21.10 7.97 -0.69
CA SER A 306 22.23 8.67 -1.30
C SER A 306 23.52 8.42 -0.51
N ASP A 307 24.66 8.44 -1.19
CA ASP A 307 25.99 8.43 -0.57
C ASP A 307 26.45 9.83 -0.13
N ASP A 308 25.79 10.89 -0.63
CA ASP A 308 26.12 12.29 -0.33
C ASP A 308 25.21 12.85 0.77
N LEU A 309 25.72 12.99 1.99
CA LEU A 309 24.98 13.59 3.12
C LEU A 309 24.38 14.96 2.77
N GLY A 310 25.03 15.70 1.87
CA GLY A 310 24.61 17.01 1.39
C GLY A 310 23.66 16.99 0.19
N ASP A 311 23.16 15.83 -0.23
CA ASP A 311 22.18 15.72 -1.31
C ASP A 311 21.00 16.66 -1.05
N PRO A 312 20.67 17.57 -1.99
CA PRO A 312 19.58 18.52 -1.80
C PRO A 312 18.19 17.87 -1.82
N THR A 313 18.07 16.62 -2.27
CA THR A 313 16.79 15.90 -2.32
C THR A 313 16.26 15.65 -0.91
N VAL A 314 14.98 15.89 -0.67
CA VAL A 314 14.27 15.46 0.54
C VAL A 314 13.91 13.98 0.39
N PHE A 315 14.24 13.18 1.39
CA PHE A 315 13.87 11.76 1.48
C PHE A 315 12.84 11.56 2.60
N ASN A 316 12.10 10.45 2.57
CA ASN A 316 11.16 10.07 3.62
C ASN A 316 11.79 10.16 5.03
N SER A 317 13.05 9.72 5.17
CA SER A 317 13.76 9.76 6.46
C SER A 317 13.99 11.19 7.00
N ASP A 318 13.90 12.23 6.17
CA ASP A 318 14.00 13.63 6.61
C ASP A 318 12.66 14.19 7.12
N ILE A 319 11.53 13.60 6.74
CA ILE A 319 10.19 14.14 7.00
C ILE A 319 9.89 14.32 8.49
N PRO A 320 10.26 13.38 9.40
CA PRO A 320 10.07 13.60 10.83
C PRO A 320 10.72 14.89 11.34
N TYR A 321 11.90 15.24 10.84
CA TYR A 321 12.65 16.43 11.24
C TYR A 321 12.07 17.73 10.68
N PHE A 322 11.68 17.71 9.39
CA PHE A 322 10.98 18.85 8.78
C PHE A 322 9.61 19.09 9.43
N GLY A 323 8.88 18.02 9.74
CA GLY A 323 7.57 18.06 10.40
C GLY A 323 7.62 18.61 11.81
N GLU A 324 8.53 18.12 12.66
CA GLU A 324 8.70 18.63 14.02
C GLU A 324 9.09 20.12 14.02
N ALA A 325 10.01 20.51 13.13
CA ALA A 325 10.40 21.90 12.97
C ALA A 325 9.24 22.78 12.51
N TRP A 326 8.36 22.27 11.64
CA TRP A 326 7.18 22.99 11.17
C TRP A 326 6.16 23.22 12.28
N LEU A 327 5.83 22.18 13.06
CA LEU A 327 4.93 22.29 14.21
C LEU A 327 5.47 23.29 15.24
N THR A 328 6.77 23.19 15.56
CA THR A 328 7.45 24.11 16.48
C THR A 328 7.40 25.56 15.97
N ALA A 329 7.76 25.80 14.70
CA ALA A 329 7.75 27.14 14.12
C ALA A 329 6.33 27.73 14.07
N SER A 330 5.33 26.90 13.75
CA SER A 330 3.92 27.28 13.71
C SER A 330 3.40 27.67 15.11
N ALA A 331 3.71 26.86 16.13
CA ALA A 331 3.34 27.15 17.52
C ALA A 331 4.02 28.42 18.06
N ALA A 332 5.25 28.71 17.62
CA ALA A 332 6.01 29.90 17.99
C ALA A 332 5.57 31.18 17.23
N GLY A 333 4.74 31.06 16.19
CA GLY A 333 4.36 32.18 15.32
C GLY A 333 5.52 32.68 14.44
N GLU A 334 6.44 31.79 14.05
CA GLU A 334 7.53 32.08 13.12
C GLU A 334 7.05 32.01 11.66
N ASP A 335 6.11 32.89 11.29
CA ASP A 335 5.32 32.82 10.04
C ASP A 335 6.15 32.49 8.78
N ASN A 336 7.29 33.15 8.58
CA ASN A 336 8.13 32.92 7.40
C ASN A 336 8.74 31.52 7.38
N ARG A 337 9.28 31.05 8.51
CA ARG A 337 9.92 29.73 8.61
C ARG A 337 8.86 28.64 8.51
N ALA A 338 7.75 28.80 9.22
CA ALA A 338 6.61 27.90 9.16
C ALA A 338 6.07 27.77 7.73
N SER A 339 5.92 28.89 7.00
CA SER A 339 5.46 28.88 5.60
C SER A 339 6.42 28.16 4.65
N ASN A 340 7.74 28.32 4.83
CA ASN A 340 8.73 27.63 4.01
C ASN A 340 8.74 26.12 4.27
N LEU A 341 8.67 25.71 5.55
CA LEU A 341 8.59 24.30 5.93
C LEU A 341 7.29 23.67 5.41
N TYR A 342 6.16 24.36 5.56
CA TYR A 342 4.87 23.95 5.01
C TYR A 342 4.96 23.72 3.50
N ALA A 343 5.52 24.66 2.74
CA ALA A 343 5.63 24.55 1.28
C ALA A 343 6.57 23.40 0.86
N CYS A 344 7.64 23.15 1.62
CA CYS A 344 8.54 22.02 1.41
C CYS A 344 7.81 20.68 1.60
N LEU A 345 7.14 20.51 2.74
CA LEU A 345 6.37 19.30 3.06
C LEU A 345 5.23 19.09 2.06
N GLN A 346 4.48 20.14 1.72
CA GLN A 346 3.41 20.06 0.73
C GLN A 346 3.92 19.59 -0.64
N THR A 347 5.07 20.11 -1.08
CA THR A 347 5.65 19.72 -2.37
C THR A 347 6.13 18.27 -2.36
N TYR A 348 6.75 17.84 -1.26
CA TYR A 348 7.16 16.45 -1.06
C TYR A 348 5.97 15.50 -1.13
N THR A 349 4.98 15.69 -0.26
CA THR A 349 3.82 14.80 -0.18
C THR A 349 3.02 14.75 -1.48
N LEU A 350 2.86 15.89 -2.20
CA LEU A 350 2.20 15.87 -3.52
C LEU A 350 3.01 15.14 -4.60
N ALA A 351 4.34 15.11 -4.47
CA ALA A 351 5.20 14.40 -5.41
C ALA A 351 4.98 12.88 -5.36
N ASP A 352 4.55 12.34 -4.22
CA ASP A 352 4.26 10.92 -4.03
C ASP A 352 2.83 10.54 -4.46
N ILE A 353 1.88 11.48 -4.42
CA ILE A 353 0.49 11.24 -4.84
C ILE A 353 0.34 11.05 -6.36
N HIS A 354 0.95 11.93 -7.17
CA HIS A 354 0.76 11.89 -8.62
C HIS A 354 1.23 10.57 -9.29
N PRO A 355 2.40 9.99 -8.92
CA PRO A 355 2.86 8.71 -9.45
C PRO A 355 1.89 7.55 -9.23
N LEU A 356 1.10 7.55 -8.14
CA LEU A 356 0.15 6.47 -7.84
C LEU A 356 -0.88 6.30 -8.96
N PHE A 357 -1.36 7.40 -9.55
CA PHE A 357 -2.29 7.35 -10.67
C PHE A 357 -1.63 6.78 -11.93
N ALA A 358 -0.40 7.19 -12.23
CA ALA A 358 0.35 6.66 -13.37
C ALA A 358 0.60 5.16 -13.23
N ILE A 359 0.94 4.70 -12.02
CA ILE A 359 1.13 3.28 -11.72
C ILE A 359 -0.19 2.52 -11.84
N ALA A 360 -1.30 3.08 -11.34
CA ALA A 360 -2.61 2.45 -11.42
C ALA A 360 -3.13 2.29 -12.86
N ASP A 361 -2.78 3.24 -13.75
CA ASP A 361 -3.17 3.23 -15.17
C ASP A 361 -2.28 2.33 -16.05
N ASP A 362 -1.12 1.94 -15.54
CA ASP A 362 -0.16 1.15 -16.30
C ASP A 362 -0.65 -0.30 -16.51
N GLU A 363 -0.34 -0.87 -17.68
CA GLU A 363 -0.73 -2.24 -18.03
C GLU A 363 -0.19 -3.30 -17.06
N ARG A 364 0.95 -3.04 -16.40
CA ARG A 364 1.55 -3.93 -15.39
C ARG A 364 0.76 -3.98 -14.09
N SER A 365 -0.06 -2.97 -13.81
CA SER A 365 -0.96 -2.91 -12.66
C SER A 365 -2.38 -3.36 -13.00
N THR A 366 -2.70 -3.50 -14.29
CA THR A 366 -4.03 -3.93 -14.73
C THR A 366 -4.38 -5.32 -14.17
N GLY A 367 -5.60 -5.47 -13.64
CA GLY A 367 -6.05 -6.72 -13.04
C GLY A 367 -5.61 -6.90 -11.58
N GLN A 368 -4.87 -5.95 -11.01
CA GLN A 368 -4.64 -5.88 -9.58
C GLN A 368 -5.99 -5.85 -8.83
N PRO A 369 -6.19 -6.75 -7.85
CA PRO A 369 -7.41 -6.76 -7.06
C PRO A 369 -7.46 -5.54 -6.13
N SER A 370 -8.69 -5.09 -5.90
CA SER A 370 -9.04 -4.21 -4.80
C SER A 370 -10.27 -4.75 -4.08
N PHE A 371 -10.24 -4.75 -2.75
CA PHE A 371 -11.30 -5.30 -1.89
C PHE A 371 -11.33 -4.54 -0.57
N SER A 372 -12.45 -4.61 0.14
CA SER A 372 -12.56 -4.03 1.49
C SER A 372 -11.61 -4.76 2.44
N MET A 373 -10.88 -3.99 3.23
CA MET A 373 -9.98 -4.50 4.26
C MET A 373 -10.58 -4.30 5.65
N THR A 374 -10.08 -5.03 6.63
CA THR A 374 -10.44 -4.90 8.05
C THR A 374 -9.14 -4.72 8.83
N TYR A 375 -9.11 -3.76 9.76
CA TYR A 375 -7.89 -3.35 10.46
C TYR A 375 -7.87 -3.69 11.95
#